data_AF-A0A2V8S4H2-F1
#
_entry.id   AF-A0A2V8S4H2-F1
#
_cell.length_a   1.000
_cell.length_b   1.000
_cell.length_c   1.000
_cell.angle_alpha   90.00
_cell.angle_beta   90.00
_cell.angle_gamma   90.00
#
_symmetry.space_group_name_H-M   'P 1'
#
loop_
_entity.id
_entity.type
_entity.pdbx_description
1 polymer ?
#
loop_
_entity_poly.entity_id
_entity_poly.type
_entity_poly.pdbx_seq_one_letter_code
_entity_poly.pdbx_strand_id
1 'polypeptide(L)'
;MLSKKFITSILAAAFMIALSASALADTIRLRDGTTIRGQIIAFKDQQFTVLIGAGTRGRRSRLTLNIEDVESIEFDSALSGGTQPATGAAGIGDVVGGPSGNGNTDTNDNTSPVVDNRPAPTISQPSTTTTGRTTTTTTSSGAPAFFPIRVRVRADNTNNGWTDSGLMVRAGQRLRINASGRVSLGNGVYATPTGLPRMADNDKLMRNEPTGALIAVIGDDNDDFIFVGANTEFVAKRDGRLFLGVNEGNLADNSGAYDVTVEAEALAGNR
;
A
#
# COMPACT_ATOMS: atom_id res chain seq x y z
N MET A 1 -34.07 22.43 48.06
CA MET A 1 -32.64 22.10 47.85
C MET A 1 -32.52 21.41 46.50
N LEU A 2 -31.96 22.12 45.53
CA LEU A 2 -32.05 21.83 44.10
C LEU A 2 -30.88 20.96 43.64
N SER A 3 -31.19 19.92 42.86
CA SER A 3 -30.30 18.89 42.33
C SER A 3 -29.26 19.45 41.34
N LYS A 4 -27.99 19.54 41.77
CA LYS A 4 -26.84 19.79 40.89
C LYS A 4 -26.15 18.48 40.50
N LYS A 5 -26.70 17.72 39.55
CA LYS A 5 -25.95 16.73 38.73
C LYS A 5 -26.65 16.52 37.38
N PHE A 6 -26.78 17.59 36.59
CA PHE A 6 -27.27 17.54 35.20
C PHE A 6 -26.34 18.32 34.26
N ILE A 7 -25.02 18.21 34.42
CA ILE A 7 -24.04 18.83 33.52
C ILE A 7 -22.86 17.87 33.31
N THR A 8 -23.08 16.75 32.66
CA THR A 8 -22.00 15.92 32.05
C THR A 8 -22.51 15.11 30.87
N SER A 9 -23.42 15.66 30.05
CA SER A 9 -24.04 14.91 28.94
C SER A 9 -23.99 15.60 27.56
N ILE A 10 -23.22 16.67 27.38
CA ILE A 10 -23.06 17.34 26.07
C ILE A 10 -21.57 17.57 25.76
N LEU A 11 -20.73 16.55 25.96
CA LEU A 11 -19.36 16.55 25.42
C LEU A 11 -18.98 15.19 24.79
N ALA A 12 -19.97 14.32 24.55
CA ALA A 12 -19.79 13.02 23.90
C ALA A 12 -20.41 12.93 22.50
N ALA A 13 -21.12 13.97 22.04
CA ALA A 13 -21.76 14.01 20.72
C ALA A 13 -21.07 14.93 19.70
N ALA A 14 -20.12 15.78 20.13
CA ALA A 14 -19.36 16.67 19.25
C ALA A 14 -17.96 16.14 18.88
N PHE A 15 -17.54 14.99 19.45
CA PHE A 15 -16.32 14.28 19.05
C PHE A 15 -16.62 13.08 18.12
N MET A 16 -17.82 13.06 17.52
CA MET A 16 -18.27 12.03 16.59
C MET A 16 -18.64 12.60 15.21
N ILE A 17 -18.21 13.83 14.89
CA ILE A 17 -18.40 14.43 13.56
C ILE A 17 -17.20 15.35 13.23
N ALA A 18 -16.12 14.73 12.75
CA ALA A 18 -15.02 15.31 11.94
C ALA A 18 -13.85 14.30 12.06
N LEU A 19 -13.66 13.34 11.16
CA LEU A 19 -13.14 13.60 9.84
C LEU A 19 -13.40 12.36 8.97
N SER A 20 -14.56 12.32 8.33
CA SER A 20 -14.75 11.49 7.14
C SER A 20 -14.00 12.15 5.97
N ALA A 21 -12.67 12.14 6.02
CA ALA A 21 -11.86 12.32 4.84
C ALA A 21 -11.86 10.97 4.13
N SER A 22 -12.62 10.87 3.04
CA SER A 22 -12.45 9.84 2.03
C SER A 22 -10.98 9.86 1.61
N ALA A 23 -10.20 8.91 2.14
CA ALA A 23 -8.80 8.70 1.77
C ALA A 23 -8.78 8.22 0.33
N LEU A 24 -8.55 9.14 -0.60
CA LEU A 24 -8.07 8.77 -1.92
C LEU A 24 -6.67 8.17 -1.70
N ALA A 25 -6.46 7.00 -2.27
CA ALA A 25 -5.19 6.29 -2.12
C ALA A 25 -4.18 6.89 -3.10
N ASP A 26 -2.96 7.16 -2.65
CA ASP A 26 -1.88 7.54 -3.56
C ASP A 26 -1.61 6.38 -4.53
N THR A 27 -1.30 6.71 -5.77
CA THR A 27 -0.98 5.73 -6.81
C THR A 27 0.52 5.68 -7.00
N ILE A 28 1.12 4.53 -6.68
CA ILE A 28 2.56 4.31 -6.75
C ILE A 28 2.82 3.36 -7.92
N ARG A 29 3.53 3.84 -8.93
CA ARG A 29 4.01 3.02 -10.05
C ARG A 29 5.42 2.55 -9.73
N LEU A 30 5.65 1.24 -9.82
CA LEU A 30 6.96 0.63 -9.64
C LEU A 30 7.67 0.50 -10.99
N ARG A 31 9.00 0.33 -10.97
CA ARG A 31 9.83 0.20 -12.18
C ARG A 31 9.53 -1.04 -13.01
N ASP A 32 8.92 -2.04 -12.38
CA ASP A 32 8.40 -3.23 -13.06
C ASP A 32 7.06 -2.96 -13.79
N GLY A 33 6.53 -1.73 -13.71
CA GLY A 33 5.27 -1.30 -14.30
C GLY A 33 4.05 -1.60 -13.42
N THR A 34 4.22 -2.24 -12.26
CA THR A 34 3.11 -2.50 -11.33
C THR A 34 2.61 -1.21 -10.71
N THR A 35 1.34 -1.20 -10.28
CA THR A 35 0.72 -0.04 -9.65
C THR A 35 0.09 -0.44 -8.33
N ILE A 36 0.52 0.21 -7.25
CA ILE A 36 0.03 0.02 -5.89
C ILE A 36 -0.82 1.24 -5.53
N ARG A 37 -1.97 0.98 -4.89
CA ARG A 37 -2.80 2.04 -4.31
C ARG A 37 -2.75 1.97 -2.79
N GLY A 38 -2.29 3.05 -2.17
CA GLY A 38 -2.28 3.18 -0.71
C GLY A 38 -1.83 4.55 -0.29
N GLN A 39 -2.09 4.92 0.96
CA GLN A 39 -1.65 6.20 1.50
C GLN A 39 -0.18 6.11 1.90
N ILE A 40 0.68 6.97 1.36
CA ILE A 40 2.06 7.09 1.82
C ILE A 40 2.05 7.80 3.18
N ILE A 41 2.55 7.15 4.21
CA ILE A 41 2.53 7.67 5.60
C ILE A 41 3.90 8.03 6.15
N ALA A 42 4.98 7.52 5.53
CA ALA A 42 6.35 7.89 5.91
C ALA A 42 7.34 7.61 4.77
N PHE A 43 8.46 8.32 4.80
CA PHE A 43 9.66 8.01 4.04
C PHE A 43 10.87 8.08 4.98
N LYS A 44 11.60 6.96 5.11
CA LYS A 44 12.78 6.87 5.98
C LYS A 44 13.72 5.80 5.44
N ASP A 45 15.03 6.00 5.59
CA ASP A 45 16.03 4.99 5.24
C ASP A 45 15.87 4.51 3.78
N GLN A 46 15.56 5.45 2.86
CA GLN A 46 15.27 5.20 1.44
C GLN A 46 14.04 4.30 1.17
N GLN A 47 13.16 4.13 2.15
CA GLN A 47 11.96 3.32 2.05
C GLN A 47 10.69 4.15 2.26
N PHE A 48 9.69 3.91 1.41
CA PHE A 48 8.32 4.38 1.62
C PHE A 48 7.55 3.41 2.49
N THR A 49 6.88 3.92 3.51
CA THR A 49 5.86 3.18 4.25
C THR A 49 4.48 3.56 3.70
N VAL A 50 3.77 2.58 3.15
CA VAL A 50 2.48 2.72 2.49
C VAL A 50 1.43 1.97 3.28
N LEU A 51 0.28 2.60 3.49
CA LEU A 51 -0.88 2.05 4.16
C LEU A 51 -1.94 1.69 3.12
N ILE A 52 -2.23 0.40 2.97
CA ILE A 52 -3.10 -0.15 1.94
C ILE A 52 -4.42 -0.59 2.57
N GLY A 53 -5.54 -0.14 2.01
CA GLY A 53 -6.89 -0.50 2.43
C GLY A 53 -7.69 0.68 2.99
N ALA A 54 -8.63 1.18 2.20
CA ALA A 54 -9.64 2.15 2.60
C ALA A 54 -11.03 1.57 2.30
N GLY A 55 -11.59 0.85 3.27
CA GLY A 55 -12.95 0.33 3.20
C GLY A 55 -13.56 0.35 4.59
N THR A 56 -14.85 0.64 4.67
CA THR A 56 -15.64 0.92 5.88
C THR A 56 -15.68 -0.20 6.94
N ARG A 57 -14.97 -1.32 6.72
CA ARG A 57 -14.84 -2.46 7.66
C ARG A 57 -13.45 -3.12 7.72
N GLY A 58 -12.40 -2.60 7.06
CA GLY A 58 -11.19 -3.38 6.75
C GLY A 58 -9.87 -2.91 7.39
N ARG A 59 -9.19 -3.82 8.09
CA ARG A 59 -7.85 -3.66 8.72
C ARG A 59 -6.81 -3.18 7.69
N ARG A 60 -6.16 -2.05 7.94
CA ARG A 60 -5.15 -1.44 7.05
C ARG A 60 -3.85 -2.28 7.06
N SER A 61 -3.28 -2.59 5.90
CA SER A 61 -1.99 -3.30 5.79
C SER A 61 -0.85 -2.30 5.56
N ARG A 62 0.31 -2.53 6.17
CA ARG A 62 1.51 -1.70 6.01
C ARG A 62 2.47 -2.38 5.03
N LEU A 63 2.83 -1.68 3.96
CA LEU A 63 3.81 -2.11 2.98
C LEU A 63 5.03 -1.17 3.03
N THR A 64 6.23 -1.74 2.91
CA THR A 64 7.47 -0.98 2.82
C THR A 64 8.08 -1.19 1.44
N LEU A 65 8.32 -0.11 0.70
CA LEU A 65 8.88 -0.12 -0.66
C LEU A 65 10.22 0.60 -0.68
N ASN A 66 11.25 0.02 -1.30
CA ASN A 66 12.51 0.75 -1.51
C ASN A 66 12.34 1.77 -2.64
N ILE A 67 13.02 2.92 -2.54
CA ILE A 67 13.03 3.96 -3.59
C ILE A 67 13.51 3.43 -4.95
N GLU A 68 14.37 2.41 -4.95
CA GLU A 68 14.88 1.79 -6.17
C GLU A 68 13.79 1.09 -6.96
N ASP A 69 12.76 0.56 -6.30
CA ASP A 69 11.66 -0.15 -6.94
C ASP A 69 10.59 0.80 -7.46
N VAL A 70 10.59 2.07 -7.02
CA VAL A 70 9.57 3.06 -7.37
C VAL A 70 9.94 3.81 -8.66
N GLU A 71 9.01 3.83 -9.62
CA GLU A 71 9.09 4.60 -10.85
C GLU A 71 8.48 6.01 -10.67
N SER A 72 7.24 6.08 -10.19
CA SER A 72 6.52 7.35 -10.00
C SER A 72 5.48 7.27 -8.89
N ILE A 73 5.13 8.42 -8.32
CA ILE A 73 4.08 8.54 -7.30
C ILE A 73 3.12 9.65 -7.71
N GLU A 74 1.83 9.33 -7.77
CA GLU A 74 0.74 10.28 -7.97
C GLU A 74 -0.05 10.43 -6.66
N PHE A 75 0.02 11.62 -6.08
CA PHE A 75 -0.71 11.95 -4.85
C PHE A 75 -2.12 12.40 -5.20
N ASP A 76 -3.12 11.59 -4.85
CA ASP A 76 -4.51 11.95 -5.07
C ASP A 76 -5.01 12.72 -3.85
N SER A 77 -4.94 14.05 -3.94
CA SER A 77 -5.33 14.94 -2.86
C SER A 77 -6.80 15.31 -2.97
N ALA A 78 -7.63 14.78 -2.08
CA ALA A 78 -8.93 15.39 -1.79
C ALA A 78 -8.70 16.71 -1.05
N LEU A 79 -8.44 17.77 -1.84
CA LEU A 79 -8.49 19.20 -1.52
C LEU A 79 -8.16 19.59 -0.07
N SER A 80 -6.96 20.14 0.12
CA SER A 80 -6.70 21.15 1.14
C SER A 80 -7.74 22.28 1.00
N GLY A 81 -8.80 22.20 1.80
CA GLY A 81 -9.64 23.35 2.14
C GLY A 81 -8.74 24.40 2.80
N GLY A 82 -8.72 25.58 2.21
CA GLY A 82 -7.79 26.64 2.55
C GLY A 82 -7.86 27.07 4.02
N THR A 83 -6.72 27.50 4.54
CA THR A 83 -6.66 28.61 5.48
C THR A 83 -5.52 29.52 5.03
N GLN A 84 -5.86 30.37 4.04
CA GLN A 84 -5.20 31.64 3.86
C GLN A 84 -5.46 32.48 5.13
N PRO A 85 -4.45 33.14 5.73
CA PRO A 85 -4.72 34.12 6.77
C PRO A 85 -5.59 35.24 6.19
N ALA A 86 -6.87 35.24 6.53
CA ALA A 86 -7.74 36.37 6.27
C ALA A 86 -7.36 37.50 7.23
N THR A 87 -6.59 38.47 6.74
CA THR A 87 -6.56 39.81 7.33
C THR A 87 -7.95 40.41 7.14
N GLY A 88 -8.69 40.53 8.23
CA GLY A 88 -10.06 41.00 8.24
C GLY A 88 -10.19 42.41 7.67
N ALA A 89 -11.16 42.58 6.78
CA ALA A 89 -11.74 43.87 6.46
C ALA A 89 -13.25 43.73 6.63
N ALA A 90 -13.71 44.09 7.84
CA ALA A 90 -15.11 44.38 8.10
C ALA A 90 -15.42 45.73 7.45
N GLY A 91 -16.45 45.80 6.61
CA GLY A 91 -17.04 47.05 6.18
C GLY A 91 -18.41 47.19 6.80
N ILE A 92 -18.68 48.30 7.51
CA ILE A 92 -19.78 49.25 7.24
C ILE A 92 -19.76 50.46 8.20
N GLY A 93 -19.85 51.66 7.62
CA GLY A 93 -20.14 52.97 8.23
C GLY A 93 -18.90 53.78 8.65
N ASP A 94 -18.80 55.10 8.52
CA ASP A 94 -19.63 56.18 7.97
C ASP A 94 -18.79 57.48 8.06
N VAL A 95 -18.93 58.38 7.09
CA VAL A 95 -18.74 59.86 7.17
C VAL A 95 -17.35 60.53 7.40
N VAL A 96 -16.88 61.17 6.30
CA VAL A 96 -16.43 62.57 6.10
C VAL A 96 -15.03 63.07 6.55
N GLY A 97 -14.30 63.60 5.56
CA GLY A 97 -13.31 64.68 5.69
C GLY A 97 -12.22 64.71 4.60
N GLY A 98 -12.46 65.35 3.45
CA GLY A 98 -11.41 65.69 2.45
C GLY A 98 -10.57 66.91 2.85
N PRO A 99 -9.92 67.68 1.93
CA PRO A 99 -9.65 67.45 0.51
C PRO A 99 -8.22 67.87 0.01
N SER A 100 -7.87 67.49 -1.23
CA SER A 100 -7.11 68.24 -2.27
C SER A 100 -6.77 67.24 -3.39
N GLY A 101 -7.32 67.30 -4.60
CA GLY A 101 -7.14 68.33 -5.64
C GLY A 101 -5.85 68.01 -6.43
N ASN A 102 -5.79 67.82 -7.76
CA ASN A 102 -6.70 68.24 -8.83
C ASN A 102 -6.32 67.59 -10.20
N GLY A 103 -7.32 67.36 -11.08
CA GLY A 103 -7.32 67.31 -12.57
C GLY A 103 -6.48 66.25 -13.33
N ASN A 104 -7.02 65.21 -14.01
CA ASN A 104 -8.01 65.08 -15.13
C ASN A 104 -7.42 65.49 -16.50
N THR A 105 -7.19 64.57 -17.44
CA THR A 105 -8.02 64.18 -18.64
C THR A 105 -7.02 63.48 -19.61
N ASP A 106 -7.31 62.63 -20.59
CA ASP A 106 -8.54 62.30 -21.30
C ASP A 106 -8.39 60.97 -22.06
N THR A 107 -9.51 60.58 -22.64
CA THR A 107 -9.90 59.38 -23.39
C THR A 107 -9.29 59.19 -24.80
N ASN A 108 -9.40 57.94 -25.29
CA ASN A 108 -9.38 57.45 -26.68
C ASN A 108 -9.09 58.46 -27.82
N ASP A 109 -8.14 58.14 -28.72
CA ASP A 109 -8.51 57.78 -30.11
C ASP A 109 -7.34 57.21 -30.93
N ASN A 110 -7.74 56.44 -31.95
CA ASN A 110 -6.97 55.70 -32.93
C ASN A 110 -6.28 56.61 -33.96
N THR A 111 -4.99 56.41 -34.28
CA THR A 111 -4.39 56.65 -35.63
C THR A 111 -2.91 56.20 -35.67
N SER A 112 -2.58 55.30 -36.62
CA SER A 112 -1.20 54.99 -37.10
C SER A 112 -0.68 56.15 -37.98
N PRO A 113 0.65 56.38 -38.24
CA PRO A 113 1.56 55.38 -38.86
C PRO A 113 3.12 55.54 -38.69
N VAL A 114 3.86 54.60 -39.29
CA VAL A 114 5.25 54.64 -39.84
C VAL A 114 6.47 54.52 -38.88
N VAL A 115 7.06 53.30 -38.78
CA VAL A 115 8.33 52.76 -39.35
C VAL A 115 9.59 53.06 -38.52
N ASP A 116 10.19 52.01 -37.93
CA ASP A 116 11.62 51.74 -38.15
C ASP A 116 11.98 50.25 -38.02
N ASN A 117 13.10 49.90 -38.67
CA ASN A 117 13.37 48.64 -39.36
C ASN A 117 14.21 47.59 -38.59
N ARG A 118 13.85 46.30 -38.80
CA ARG A 118 14.74 45.10 -39.00
C ARG A 118 15.28 44.32 -37.77
N PRO A 119 15.62 43.01 -37.90
CA PRO A 119 14.83 41.85 -38.33
C PRO A 119 14.81 40.69 -37.30
N ALA A 120 13.76 39.87 -37.30
CA ALA A 120 13.75 38.53 -36.68
C ALA A 120 13.59 37.46 -37.77
N PRO A 121 14.37 36.36 -37.78
CA PRO A 121 14.13 35.26 -38.71
C PRO A 121 13.18 34.21 -38.14
N THR A 122 12.21 33.92 -39.01
CA THR A 122 11.12 32.96 -39.11
C THR A 122 11.44 31.50 -38.74
N ILE A 123 10.51 30.81 -38.07
CA ILE A 123 10.19 29.41 -38.43
C ILE A 123 8.66 29.23 -38.48
N SER A 124 8.22 28.78 -39.64
CA SER A 124 6.85 28.61 -40.09
C SER A 124 6.14 27.41 -39.42
N GLN A 125 4.86 27.62 -39.13
CA GLN A 125 3.88 26.59 -38.86
C GLN A 125 3.51 25.86 -40.18
N PRO A 126 3.24 24.54 -40.14
CA PRO A 126 2.15 24.02 -40.97
C PRO A 126 1.14 23.18 -40.18
N SER A 127 -0.09 23.26 -40.70
CA SER A 127 -1.34 22.71 -40.18
C SER A 127 -1.48 21.18 -40.31
N THR A 128 -2.43 20.67 -39.53
CA THR A 128 -3.09 19.36 -39.51
C THR A 128 -3.07 18.52 -40.80
N THR A 129 -2.70 17.24 -40.68
CA THR A 129 -3.18 16.16 -41.55
C THR A 129 -3.40 14.88 -40.75
N THR A 130 -4.66 14.45 -40.71
CA THR A 130 -5.13 13.13 -40.29
C THR A 130 -4.46 12.06 -41.12
N THR A 131 -3.73 11.14 -40.50
CA THR A 131 -3.31 9.87 -41.13
C THR A 131 -3.43 8.78 -40.08
N GLY A 132 -4.25 7.78 -40.40
CA GLY A 132 -4.62 6.69 -39.52
C GLY A 132 -3.39 5.98 -38.95
N ARG A 133 -3.24 6.06 -37.62
CA ARG A 133 -2.37 5.16 -36.89
C ARG A 133 -3.19 3.91 -36.64
N THR A 134 -2.88 2.84 -37.36
CA THR A 134 -3.25 1.49 -37.01
C THR A 134 -2.89 1.27 -35.55
N THR A 135 -3.91 1.20 -34.69
CA THR A 135 -3.75 0.74 -33.31
C THR A 135 -3.37 -0.73 -33.41
N THR A 136 -2.07 -1.01 -33.42
CA THR A 136 -1.59 -2.37 -33.19
C THR A 136 -1.92 -2.67 -31.74
N THR A 137 -3.09 -3.25 -31.52
CA THR A 137 -3.48 -3.85 -30.26
C THR A 137 -2.60 -5.07 -30.04
N THR A 138 -1.38 -4.87 -29.54
CA THR A 138 -0.63 -5.94 -28.91
C THR A 138 -1.37 -6.28 -27.62
N THR A 139 -2.28 -7.25 -27.71
CA THR A 139 -2.71 -8.05 -26.57
C THR A 139 -1.49 -8.77 -26.02
N SER A 140 -0.74 -8.10 -25.15
CA SER A 140 0.18 -8.79 -24.24
C SER A 140 -0.70 -9.57 -23.26
N SER A 141 -0.92 -10.85 -23.57
CA SER A 141 -1.23 -11.83 -22.53
C SER A 141 0.03 -11.95 -21.66
N GLY A 142 0.22 -10.96 -20.79
CA GLY A 142 1.36 -10.89 -19.90
C GLY A 142 1.35 -12.12 -18.98
N ALA A 143 2.51 -12.75 -18.82
CA ALA A 143 2.69 -13.73 -17.77
C ALA A 143 2.23 -13.10 -16.42
N PRO A 144 1.64 -13.89 -15.51
CA PRO A 144 1.24 -13.38 -14.21
C PRO A 144 2.41 -12.66 -13.53
N ALA A 145 2.21 -11.41 -13.13
CA ALA A 145 3.21 -10.68 -12.35
C ALA A 145 3.22 -11.22 -10.92
N PHE A 146 4.40 -11.38 -10.33
CA PHE A 146 4.57 -11.82 -8.95
C PHE A 146 5.34 -10.77 -8.16
N PHE A 147 4.96 -10.55 -6.91
CA PHE A 147 5.69 -9.67 -5.99
C PHE A 147 6.21 -10.46 -4.78
N PRO A 148 7.48 -10.28 -4.37
CA PRO A 148 8.08 -11.02 -3.27
C PRO A 148 7.80 -10.39 -1.90
N ILE A 149 7.67 -11.24 -0.88
CA ILE A 149 7.54 -10.89 0.53
C ILE A 149 8.52 -11.78 1.30
N ARG A 150 9.41 -11.16 2.06
CA ARG A 150 10.38 -11.88 2.89
C ARG A 150 9.82 -12.05 4.30
N VAL A 151 9.81 -13.28 4.79
CA VAL A 151 9.28 -13.66 6.10
C VAL A 151 10.33 -14.48 6.83
N ARG A 152 10.62 -14.11 8.07
CA ARG A 152 11.49 -14.89 8.95
C ARG A 152 10.63 -15.72 9.90
N VAL A 153 10.50 -17.01 9.61
CA VAL A 153 9.59 -17.93 10.32
C VAL A 153 10.32 -18.50 11.53
N ARG A 154 9.89 -18.14 12.73
CA ARG A 154 10.46 -18.66 13.97
C ARG A 154 10.02 -20.11 14.19
N ALA A 155 10.91 -20.91 14.76
CA ALA A 155 10.62 -22.30 15.10
C ALA A 155 9.98 -22.47 16.47
N ASP A 156 10.14 -21.48 17.35
CA ASP A 156 9.66 -21.50 18.72
C ASP A 156 8.14 -21.32 18.82
N ASN A 157 7.59 -21.53 20.01
CA ASN A 157 6.16 -21.38 20.27
C ASN A 157 5.68 -19.91 20.38
N THR A 158 6.47 -18.93 19.93
CA THR A 158 6.00 -17.53 19.90
C THR A 158 4.78 -17.43 18.98
N ASN A 159 3.74 -16.72 19.43
CA ASN A 159 2.47 -16.62 18.69
C ASN A 159 1.87 -17.99 18.33
N ASN A 160 1.94 -18.95 19.27
CA ASN A 160 1.39 -20.29 19.08
C ASN A 160 2.01 -21.02 17.87
N GLY A 161 3.30 -20.80 17.63
CA GLY A 161 4.05 -21.45 16.55
C GLY A 161 3.85 -20.84 15.16
N TRP A 162 3.08 -19.75 15.03
CA TRP A 162 2.74 -19.15 13.75
C TRP A 162 3.39 -17.78 13.55
N THR A 163 3.97 -17.59 12.37
CA THR A 163 4.48 -16.30 11.89
C THR A 163 3.50 -15.70 10.88
N ASP A 164 2.97 -14.52 11.19
CA ASP A 164 2.14 -13.73 10.25
C ASP A 164 3.04 -13.15 9.15
N SER A 165 2.75 -13.49 7.89
CA SER A 165 3.48 -12.95 6.74
C SER A 165 3.08 -11.51 6.39
N GLY A 166 1.94 -11.02 6.90
CA GLY A 166 1.31 -9.77 6.50
C GLY A 166 0.56 -9.83 5.16
N LEU A 167 0.71 -10.92 4.40
CA LEU A 167 0.06 -11.11 3.10
C LEU A 167 -1.41 -11.48 3.27
N MET A 168 -2.29 -10.71 2.62
CA MET A 168 -3.67 -11.11 2.39
C MET A 168 -3.76 -11.83 1.05
N VAL A 169 -4.12 -13.11 1.11
CA VAL A 169 -4.29 -13.98 -0.05
C VAL A 169 -5.76 -14.02 -0.46
N ARG A 170 -6.02 -14.12 -1.77
CA ARG A 170 -7.36 -14.41 -2.30
C ARG A 170 -7.46 -15.80 -2.89
N ALA A 171 -8.65 -16.40 -2.84
CA ALA A 171 -8.97 -17.61 -3.55
C ALA A 171 -8.67 -17.44 -5.05
N GLY A 172 -8.02 -18.44 -5.64
CA GLY A 172 -7.55 -18.41 -7.03
C GLY A 172 -6.20 -17.72 -7.23
N GLN A 173 -5.63 -17.03 -6.23
CA GLN A 173 -4.31 -16.43 -6.32
C GLN A 173 -3.21 -17.49 -6.30
N ARG A 174 -2.23 -17.38 -7.20
CA ARG A 174 -1.06 -18.26 -7.21
C ARG A 174 0.03 -17.74 -6.27
N LEU A 175 0.63 -18.65 -5.51
CA LEU A 175 1.76 -18.37 -4.63
C LEU A 175 2.92 -19.30 -4.98
N ARG A 176 4.14 -18.74 -4.97
CA ARG A 176 5.40 -19.49 -4.98
C ARG A 176 6.13 -19.19 -3.70
N ILE A 177 6.58 -20.22 -3.01
CA ILE A 177 7.30 -20.06 -1.76
C ILE A 177 8.64 -20.75 -1.89
N ASN A 178 9.70 -20.02 -1.55
CA ASN A 178 11.06 -20.52 -1.43
C ASN A 178 11.52 -20.33 0.01
N ALA A 179 12.11 -21.36 0.60
CA ALA A 179 12.55 -21.33 1.99
C ALA A 179 13.96 -21.90 2.13
N SER A 180 14.72 -21.31 3.05
CA SER A 180 16.05 -21.74 3.41
C SER A 180 16.29 -21.60 4.91
N GLY A 181 17.48 -21.97 5.37
CA GLY A 181 17.85 -21.91 6.77
C GLY A 181 17.69 -23.24 7.49
N ARG A 182 17.74 -23.17 8.82
CA ARG A 182 17.74 -24.33 9.70
C ARG A 182 17.16 -23.96 11.06
N VAL A 183 16.43 -24.89 11.64
CA VAL A 183 15.87 -24.78 13.00
C VAL A 183 16.39 -25.94 13.85
N SER A 184 16.45 -25.74 15.16
CA SER A 184 16.65 -26.82 16.14
C SER A 184 15.29 -27.33 16.60
N LEU A 185 15.13 -28.66 16.61
CA LEU A 185 13.95 -29.39 17.11
C LEU A 185 14.21 -29.92 18.54
N GLY A 186 14.99 -29.20 19.34
CA GLY A 186 15.57 -29.72 20.59
C GLY A 186 16.64 -30.81 20.41
N ASN A 187 17.29 -31.20 21.53
CA ASN A 187 18.19 -32.36 21.64
C ASN A 187 19.30 -32.50 20.58
N GLY A 188 19.77 -31.38 20.01
CA GLY A 188 20.78 -31.37 18.94
C GLY A 188 20.27 -31.87 17.57
N VAL A 189 18.96 -32.04 17.43
CA VAL A 189 18.30 -32.36 16.16
C VAL A 189 18.01 -31.07 15.41
N TYR A 190 18.31 -31.05 14.11
CA TYR A 190 18.11 -29.89 13.27
C TYR A 190 17.38 -30.26 11.99
N ALA A 191 16.49 -29.36 11.53
CA ALA A 191 15.76 -29.52 10.30
C ALA A 191 15.97 -28.33 9.36
N THR A 192 15.99 -28.62 8.06
CA THR A 192 15.80 -27.66 6.96
C THR A 192 14.30 -27.54 6.67
N PRO A 193 13.84 -26.56 5.86
CA PRO A 193 12.43 -26.43 5.52
C PRO A 193 11.77 -27.68 4.92
N THR A 194 12.55 -28.59 4.31
CA THR A 194 12.07 -29.90 3.84
C THR A 194 11.67 -30.87 4.96
N GLY A 195 12.13 -30.62 6.19
CA GLY A 195 11.94 -31.48 7.35
C GLY A 195 12.72 -32.79 7.33
N LEU A 196 12.44 -33.63 8.32
CA LEU A 196 13.06 -34.93 8.56
C LEU A 196 12.00 -36.05 8.36
N PRO A 197 11.95 -36.72 7.20
CA PRO A 197 10.85 -37.64 6.86
C PRO A 197 10.82 -38.93 7.69
N ARG A 198 11.92 -39.27 8.37
CA ARG A 198 12.05 -40.50 9.18
C ARG A 198 11.88 -40.26 10.68
N MET A 199 11.70 -39.01 11.09
CA MET A 199 11.47 -38.67 12.49
C MET A 199 9.99 -38.85 12.80
N ALA A 200 9.69 -39.74 13.75
CA ALA A 200 8.33 -39.92 14.21
C ALA A 200 7.93 -38.78 15.14
N ASP A 201 6.80 -38.16 14.85
CA ASP A 201 6.15 -37.15 15.66
C ASP A 201 4.67 -37.23 15.33
N ASN A 202 3.88 -37.70 16.31
CA ASN A 202 2.45 -37.87 16.14
C ASN A 202 1.68 -36.62 16.54
N ASP A 203 2.30 -35.64 17.19
CA ASP A 203 1.60 -34.48 17.73
C ASP A 203 1.65 -33.28 16.78
N LYS A 204 2.46 -33.36 15.70
CA LYS A 204 2.48 -32.38 14.62
C LYS A 204 1.15 -32.27 13.87
N LEU A 205 0.91 -31.08 13.33
CA LEU A 205 -0.30 -30.72 12.59
C LEU A 205 -0.48 -31.54 11.31
N MET A 206 0.58 -31.70 10.51
CA MET A 206 0.57 -32.52 9.31
C MET A 206 1.31 -33.84 9.55
N ARG A 207 0.59 -34.82 10.11
CA ARG A 207 1.15 -36.13 10.54
C ARG A 207 1.84 -36.91 9.42
N ASN A 208 1.35 -36.77 8.18
CA ASN A 208 1.90 -37.47 7.01
C ASN A 208 3.11 -36.73 6.38
N GLU A 209 3.41 -35.52 6.83
CA GLU A 209 4.50 -34.70 6.30
C GLU A 209 5.72 -34.74 7.22
N PRO A 210 6.95 -34.47 6.73
CA PRO A 210 8.16 -34.53 7.55
C PRO A 210 8.12 -33.63 8.79
N THR A 211 8.68 -34.11 9.90
CA THR A 211 8.82 -33.32 11.14
C THR A 211 9.82 -32.19 10.94
N GLY A 212 9.53 -31.00 11.47
CA GLY A 212 10.34 -29.81 11.30
C GLY A 212 10.18 -29.14 9.92
N ALA A 213 9.35 -29.66 9.02
CA ALA A 213 9.13 -29.03 7.72
C ALA A 213 8.40 -27.69 7.83
N LEU A 214 8.63 -26.80 6.86
CA LEU A 214 7.85 -25.58 6.73
C LEU A 214 6.44 -25.91 6.24
N ILE A 215 5.44 -25.37 6.93
CA ILE A 215 4.02 -25.46 6.60
C ILE A 215 3.40 -24.07 6.56
N ALA A 216 2.24 -23.99 5.93
CA ALA A 216 1.44 -22.77 5.86
C ALA A 216 -0.04 -23.04 6.13
N VAL A 217 -0.76 -21.99 6.48
CA VAL A 217 -2.22 -21.95 6.49
C VAL A 217 -2.70 -20.58 5.97
N ILE A 218 -3.84 -20.58 5.27
CA ILE A 218 -4.49 -19.34 4.82
C ILE A 218 -5.78 -19.18 5.61
N GLY A 219 -5.87 -18.11 6.39
CA GLY A 219 -6.91 -17.95 7.41
C GLY A 219 -6.53 -18.69 8.70
N ASP A 220 -6.93 -18.13 9.85
CA ASP A 220 -6.65 -18.64 11.19
C ASP A 220 -7.81 -19.45 11.79
N ASP A 221 -8.85 -19.71 10.99
CA ASP A 221 -10.13 -20.30 11.38
C ASP A 221 -10.30 -21.75 10.90
N ASN A 222 -9.21 -22.41 10.49
CA ASN A 222 -9.27 -23.72 9.83
C ASN A 222 -7.99 -24.56 10.01
N ASP A 223 -8.08 -25.81 9.54
CA ASP A 223 -7.05 -26.86 9.59
C ASP A 223 -6.61 -27.35 8.20
N ASP A 224 -6.84 -26.57 7.13
CA ASP A 224 -6.37 -26.88 5.77
C ASP A 224 -4.91 -26.45 5.61
N PHE A 225 -4.04 -27.18 6.32
CA PHE A 225 -2.61 -26.95 6.30
C PHE A 225 -1.99 -27.34 4.96
N ILE A 226 -0.99 -26.56 4.55
CA ILE A 226 -0.28 -26.70 3.30
C ILE A 226 1.16 -27.07 3.61
N PHE A 227 1.62 -28.18 3.05
CA PHE A 227 3.04 -28.51 3.05
C PHE A 227 3.78 -27.56 2.11
N VAL A 228 4.81 -26.87 2.60
CA VAL A 228 5.58 -25.89 1.81
C VAL A 228 6.97 -26.43 1.48
N GLY A 229 7.64 -27.06 2.44
CA GLY A 229 8.99 -27.57 2.21
C GLY A 229 10.00 -26.46 1.89
N ALA A 230 11.02 -26.77 1.10
CA ALA A 230 12.00 -25.79 0.62
C ALA A 230 11.51 -24.96 -0.57
N ASN A 231 10.65 -25.54 -1.42
CA ASN A 231 10.02 -24.85 -2.53
C ASN A 231 8.65 -25.47 -2.78
N THR A 232 7.62 -24.63 -2.93
CA THR A 232 6.29 -25.06 -3.37
C THR A 232 5.64 -23.95 -4.19
N GLU A 233 4.84 -24.35 -5.18
CA GLU A 233 3.91 -23.47 -5.87
C GLU A 233 2.48 -24.03 -5.72
N PHE A 234 1.52 -23.17 -5.37
CA PHE A 234 0.12 -23.58 -5.25
C PHE A 234 -0.84 -22.43 -5.58
N VAL A 235 -2.10 -22.79 -5.81
CA VAL A 235 -3.21 -21.84 -5.96
C VAL A 235 -4.03 -21.85 -4.67
N ALA A 236 -4.25 -20.67 -4.09
CA ALA A 236 -5.00 -20.54 -2.86
C ALA A 236 -6.46 -20.96 -3.07
N LYS A 237 -6.98 -21.80 -2.17
CA LYS A 237 -8.37 -22.29 -2.24
C LYS A 237 -9.37 -21.35 -1.58
N ARG A 238 -8.89 -20.40 -0.78
CA ARG A 238 -9.70 -19.50 0.05
C ARG A 238 -9.02 -18.15 0.23
N ASP A 239 -9.82 -17.17 0.63
CA ASP A 239 -9.33 -15.86 1.07
C ASP A 239 -8.78 -15.96 2.50
N GLY A 240 -7.75 -15.20 2.84
CA GLY A 240 -7.27 -15.11 4.20
C GLY A 240 -5.84 -14.59 4.35
N ARG A 241 -5.44 -14.35 5.60
CA ARG A 241 -4.04 -14.04 5.93
C ARG A 241 -3.19 -15.30 5.82
N LEU A 242 -2.01 -15.19 5.22
CA LEU A 242 -1.05 -16.28 5.16
C LEU A 242 -0.20 -16.32 6.44
N PHE A 243 -0.22 -17.47 7.12
CA PHE A 243 0.65 -17.77 8.25
C PHE A 243 1.58 -18.93 7.90
N LEU A 244 2.79 -18.89 8.46
CA LEU A 244 3.85 -19.87 8.22
C LEU A 244 4.33 -20.42 9.57
N GLY A 245 4.65 -21.71 9.63
CA GLY A 245 5.04 -22.38 10.86
C GLY A 245 5.87 -23.65 10.61
N VAL A 246 6.32 -24.28 11.69
CA VAL A 246 7.09 -25.53 11.66
C VAL A 246 6.17 -26.72 11.98
N ASN A 247 6.25 -27.78 11.17
CA ASN A 247 5.46 -28.99 11.34
C ASN A 247 6.05 -29.87 12.45
N GLU A 248 5.72 -29.57 13.69
CA GLU A 248 6.21 -30.28 14.86
C GLU A 248 5.21 -30.20 16.02
N GLY A 249 5.17 -31.26 16.84
CA GLY A 249 4.28 -31.38 17.98
C GLY A 249 4.77 -30.68 19.25
N ASN A 250 6.08 -30.51 19.41
CA ASN A 250 6.68 -29.79 20.53
C ASN A 250 7.49 -28.59 20.05
N LEU A 251 6.93 -27.39 20.16
CA LEU A 251 7.62 -26.15 19.76
C LEU A 251 8.38 -25.48 20.92
N ALA A 252 8.30 -26.03 22.14
CA ALA A 252 8.80 -25.38 23.34
C ALA A 252 10.33 -25.48 23.50
N ASP A 253 10.96 -26.49 22.89
CA ASP A 253 12.41 -26.72 22.85
C ASP A 253 13.04 -26.31 21.52
N ASN A 254 12.25 -25.65 20.66
CA ASN A 254 12.71 -25.18 19.37
C ASN A 254 13.48 -23.87 19.45
N SER A 255 14.41 -23.71 18.52
CA SER A 255 15.11 -22.45 18.31
C SER A 255 15.55 -22.25 16.87
N GLY A 256 15.90 -21.02 16.52
CA GLY A 256 16.27 -20.65 15.15
C GLY A 256 15.06 -20.26 14.31
N ALA A 257 15.29 -20.15 12.99
CA ALA A 257 14.28 -19.68 12.05
C ALA A 257 14.57 -20.16 10.63
N TYR A 258 13.52 -20.19 9.81
CA TYR A 258 13.63 -20.25 8.36
C TYR A 258 13.56 -18.85 7.74
N ASP A 259 14.31 -18.67 6.66
CA ASP A 259 14.24 -17.48 5.80
C ASP A 259 13.41 -17.83 4.57
N VAL A 260 12.22 -17.23 4.48
CA VAL A 260 11.19 -17.57 3.50
C VAL A 260 10.94 -16.37 2.59
N THR A 261 10.87 -16.61 1.29
CA THR A 261 10.38 -15.66 0.29
C THR A 261 9.08 -16.20 -0.30
N VAL A 262 8.00 -15.44 -0.12
CA VAL A 262 6.68 -15.70 -0.69
C VAL A 262 6.50 -14.77 -1.87
N GLU A 263 6.36 -15.30 -3.06
CA GLU A 263 6.00 -14.57 -4.26
C GLU A 263 4.51 -14.79 -4.53
N ALA A 264 3.72 -13.73 -4.47
CA ALA A 264 2.29 -13.80 -4.72
C ALA A 264 1.95 -13.18 -6.07
N GLU A 265 1.07 -13.84 -6.82
CA GLU A 265 0.54 -13.32 -8.07
C GLU A 265 -0.20 -11.99 -7.81
N ALA A 266 0.15 -10.96 -8.56
CA ALA A 266 -0.55 -9.68 -8.54
C ALA A 266 -1.97 -9.88 -9.07
N LEU A 267 -2.95 -9.61 -8.22
CA LEU A 267 -4.35 -9.70 -8.61
C LEU A 267 -4.66 -8.60 -9.62
N ALA A 268 -5.01 -8.97 -10.84
CA ALA A 268 -5.53 -8.01 -11.82
C ALA A 268 -6.79 -7.35 -11.24
N GLY A 269 -6.77 -6.03 -11.11
CA GLY A 269 -7.95 -5.28 -10.69
C GLY A 269 -9.03 -5.42 -11.75
N ASN A 270 -10.08 -6.20 -11.48
CA ASN A 270 -11.30 -6.12 -12.27
C ASN A 270 -11.83 -4.68 -12.16
N ARG A 271 -11.89 -4.01 -13.31
CA ARG A 271 -12.47 -2.68 -13.46
C ARG A 271 -13.97 -2.71 -13.24
#